data_AF-Q60D22-F1
#
_entry.id   AF-Q60D22-F1
#
_cell.length_a   1.000
_cell.length_b   1.000
_cell.length_c   1.000
_cell.angle_alpha   90.00
_cell.angle_beta   90.00
_cell.angle_gamma   90.00
#
_symmetry.space_group_name_H-M   'P 1'
#
loop_
_entity.id
_entity.type
_entity.pdbx_description
1 polymer ?
#
loop_
_entity_poly.entity_id
_entity_poly.type
_entity_poly.pdbx_seq_one_letter_code
_entity_poly.pdbx_strand_id
1 'polypeptide(L)'
;FASAVNNQAGYIDAKDQIMFSSILHKRLPAESGISVVCNTPGIVLTNVARDLPQFLQVGYRLIPYFIFNAEEGSRSTLFAATDPQISEYCEMLKADDWPVCAYISHDCRPTNASEEAHNIETSYKVWEKTLELVGLPSDAVERLIEGEEIKCRYGNSQE
;
A
#
# COMPACT_ATOMS: atom_id res chain seq x y z
N PHE A 1 -4.58 -16.72 0.75
CA PHE A 1 -4.80 -17.74 -0.30
C PHE A 1 -5.93 -17.28 -1.19
N ALA A 2 -5.81 -17.54 -2.49
CA ALA A 2 -6.89 -17.40 -3.46
C ALA A 2 -8.14 -18.12 -2.96
N SER A 3 -9.13 -17.34 -2.54
CA SER A 3 -10.51 -17.78 -2.44
C SER A 3 -11.26 -17.00 -3.50
N ALA A 4 -11.60 -17.70 -4.58
CA ALA A 4 -12.59 -17.25 -5.55
C ALA A 4 -13.95 -17.17 -4.83
N VAL A 5 -14.17 -16.07 -4.12
CA VAL A 5 -15.49 -15.62 -3.72
C VAL A 5 -15.82 -14.43 -4.61
N ASN A 6 -16.89 -14.59 -5.38
CA ASN A 6 -17.53 -13.62 -6.25
C ASN A 6 -18.00 -12.36 -5.47
N ASN A 7 -17.06 -11.58 -4.94
CA ASN A 7 -17.29 -10.28 -4.28
C ASN A 7 -16.17 -9.29 -4.65
N GLN A 8 -15.86 -9.22 -5.94
CA GLN A 8 -14.80 -8.38 -6.54
C GLN A 8 -15.04 -6.85 -6.46
N ALA A 9 -16.10 -6.39 -5.81
CA ALA A 9 -16.48 -4.96 -5.83
C ALA A 9 -15.93 -4.11 -4.66
N GLY A 10 -15.24 -4.69 -3.67
CA GLY A 10 -14.84 -3.95 -2.46
C GLY A 10 -13.47 -4.26 -1.88
N TYR A 11 -12.69 -5.17 -2.45
CA TYR A 11 -11.32 -5.45 -2.01
C TYR A 11 -10.35 -4.67 -2.91
N ILE A 12 -9.60 -3.73 -2.33
CA ILE A 12 -8.51 -3.05 -3.03
C ILE A 12 -7.44 -4.11 -3.31
N ASP A 13 -7.15 -4.36 -4.58
CA ASP A 13 -6.09 -5.29 -4.98
C ASP A 13 -4.75 -4.71 -4.49
N ALA A 14 -3.86 -5.55 -3.96
CA ALA A 14 -2.56 -5.12 -3.45
C ALA A 14 -1.75 -4.37 -4.53
N LYS A 15 -1.97 -4.72 -5.80
CA LYS A 15 -1.37 -4.02 -6.94
C LYS A 15 -1.84 -2.57 -7.06
N ASP A 16 -3.11 -2.27 -6.78
CA ASP A 16 -3.69 -0.93 -6.92
C ASP A 16 -3.10 0.01 -5.85
N GLN A 17 -2.85 -0.52 -4.64
CA GLN A 17 -2.16 0.22 -3.57
C GLN A 17 -0.72 0.55 -3.96
N ILE A 18 0.00 -0.42 -4.55
CA ILE A 18 1.37 -0.20 -5.04
C ILE A 18 1.35 0.84 -6.16
N MET A 19 0.46 0.71 -7.15
CA MET A 19 0.32 1.67 -8.25
C MET A 19 0.07 3.10 -7.74
N PHE A 20 -0.92 3.28 -6.86
CA PHE A 20 -1.22 4.58 -6.27
C PHE A 20 -0.02 5.16 -5.50
N SER A 21 0.58 4.34 -4.63
CA SER A 21 1.72 4.75 -3.80
C SER A 21 2.96 5.06 -4.64
N SER A 22 3.12 4.41 -5.79
CA SER A 22 4.22 4.68 -6.73
C SER A 22 4.10 6.04 -7.40
N ILE A 23 2.88 6.46 -7.75
CA ILE A 23 2.65 7.83 -8.25
C ILE A 23 2.88 8.86 -7.13
N LEU A 24 2.42 8.59 -5.90
CA LEU A 24 2.70 9.46 -4.75
C LEU A 24 4.21 9.60 -4.52
N HIS A 25 4.95 8.49 -4.54
CA HIS A 25 6.40 8.46 -4.41
C HIS A 25 7.07 9.37 -5.44
N LYS A 26 6.67 9.28 -6.71
CA LYS A 26 7.21 10.09 -7.81
C LYS A 26 6.84 11.57 -7.71
N ARG A 27 5.64 11.91 -7.22
CA ARG A 27 5.18 13.30 -7.08
C ARG A 27 5.78 14.05 -5.90
N LEU A 28 6.15 13.35 -4.83
CA LEU A 28 6.83 13.97 -3.70
C LEU A 28 8.25 14.41 -4.10
N PRO A 29 8.68 15.63 -3.76
CA PRO A 29 10.06 16.08 -3.96
C PRO A 29 11.04 15.19 -3.17
N ALA A 30 12.27 15.03 -3.66
CA ALA A 30 13.30 14.30 -2.92
C ALA A 30 13.65 15.01 -1.60
N GLU A 31 13.59 16.34 -1.62
CA GLU A 31 13.89 17.23 -0.49
C GLU A 31 12.81 17.23 0.59
N SER A 32 11.66 16.57 0.34
CA SER A 32 10.56 16.49 1.32
C SER A 32 10.92 15.67 2.56
N GLY A 33 11.92 14.79 2.46
CA GLY A 33 12.24 13.82 3.52
C GLY A 33 11.14 12.77 3.73
N ILE A 34 10.18 12.65 2.81
CA ILE A 34 9.08 11.69 2.88
C ILE A 34 9.38 10.48 1.98
N SER A 35 9.52 9.32 2.60
CA SER A 35 9.58 8.02 1.90
C SER A 35 8.19 7.40 1.80
N VAL A 36 7.88 6.80 0.66
CA VAL A 36 6.64 6.06 0.43
C VAL A 36 6.99 4.59 0.21
N VAL A 37 6.44 3.73 1.06
CA VAL A 37 6.79 2.32 1.11
C VAL A 37 5.52 1.48 1.20
N CYS A 38 5.41 0.48 0.33
CA CYS A 38 4.44 -0.60 0.47
C CYS A 38 5.10 -1.80 1.14
N ASN A 39 4.34 -2.58 1.90
CA ASN A 39 4.84 -3.84 2.45
C ASN A 39 3.77 -4.93 2.42
N THR A 40 4.21 -6.18 2.45
CA THR A 40 3.36 -7.34 2.73
C THR A 40 3.77 -7.99 4.04
N PRO A 41 2.84 -8.22 4.98
CA PRO A 41 3.13 -8.90 6.24
C PRO A 41 3.16 -10.43 6.09
N GLY A 42 2.94 -10.95 4.88
CA GLY A 42 2.77 -12.39 4.64
C GLY A 42 1.36 -12.84 5.04
N ILE A 43 1.20 -14.13 5.31
CA ILE A 43 -0.08 -14.66 5.75
C ILE A 43 -0.15 -14.50 7.27
N VAL A 44 -0.93 -13.55 7.76
CA VAL A 44 -1.08 -13.28 9.19
C VAL A 44 -2.41 -13.85 9.70
N LEU A 45 -2.38 -14.48 10.87
CA LEU A 45 -3.56 -14.88 11.63
C LEU A 45 -4.29 -13.63 12.12
N THR A 46 -5.11 -13.09 11.24
CA THR A 46 -6.02 -11.99 11.55
C THR A 46 -7.36 -12.55 12.00
N ASN A 47 -8.19 -11.71 12.63
CA ASN A 47 -9.53 -12.08 13.07
C ASN A 47 -10.53 -12.33 11.90
N VAL A 48 -10.05 -12.53 10.67
CA VAL A 48 -10.87 -12.76 9.47
C VAL A 48 -11.71 -14.03 9.58
N ALA A 49 -11.27 -15.03 10.35
CA ALA A 49 -12.04 -16.25 10.60
C ALA A 49 -13.13 -16.10 11.67
N ARG A 50 -13.25 -14.93 12.32
CA ARG A 50 -14.21 -14.72 13.44
C ARG A 50 -15.65 -14.99 13.02
N ASP A 51 -15.98 -14.64 11.78
CA ASP A 51 -17.34 -14.77 11.23
C ASP A 51 -17.56 -16.11 10.49
N LEU A 52 -16.55 -17.00 10.46
CA LEU A 52 -16.69 -18.32 9.86
C LEU A 52 -17.36 -19.31 10.83
N PRO A 53 -18.10 -20.32 10.32
CA PRO A 53 -18.60 -21.43 11.13
C PRO A 53 -17.51 -22.10 11.99
N GLN A 54 -17.84 -22.50 13.22
CA GLN A 54 -16.88 -23.03 14.20
C GLN A 54 -16.00 -24.17 13.68
N PHE A 55 -16.53 -25.06 12.83
CA PHE A 55 -15.75 -26.16 12.26
C PHE A 55 -14.65 -25.68 11.31
N LEU A 56 -14.87 -24.58 10.59
CA LEU A 56 -13.84 -23.93 9.76
C LEU A 56 -12.83 -23.17 10.61
N GLN A 57 -13.26 -22.56 11.72
CA GLN A 57 -12.35 -21.92 12.67
C GLN A 57 -11.38 -22.94 13.30
N VAL A 58 -11.88 -24.13 13.64
CA VAL A 58 -11.05 -25.24 14.15
C VAL A 58 -10.08 -25.74 13.06
N GLY A 59 -10.55 -25.91 11.82
CA GLY A 59 -9.69 -26.24 10.69
C GLY A 59 -8.59 -25.20 10.44
N TYR A 60 -8.91 -23.90 10.58
CA TYR A 60 -7.97 -22.80 10.44
C TYR A 60 -6.84 -22.83 11.48
N ARG A 61 -7.14 -23.23 12.71
CA ARG A 61 -6.13 -23.41 13.78
C ARG A 61 -5.17 -24.57 13.52
N LEU A 62 -5.50 -25.46 12.57
CA LEU A 62 -4.69 -26.63 12.22
C LEU A 62 -3.76 -26.40 11.01
N ILE A 63 -3.69 -25.18 10.46
CA ILE A 63 -2.79 -24.81 9.36
C ILE A 63 -1.53 -24.15 9.96
N PRO A 64 -0.45 -24.90 10.28
CA PRO A 64 0.54 -24.45 11.24
C PRO A 64 1.77 -23.79 10.60
N TYR A 65 2.01 -23.99 9.29
CA TYR A 65 3.36 -23.79 8.75
C TYR A 65 3.61 -22.46 8.01
N PHE A 66 2.58 -21.69 7.69
CA PHE A 66 2.74 -20.46 6.90
C PHE A 66 2.02 -19.24 7.48
N ILE A 67 1.44 -19.35 8.69
CA ILE A 67 0.60 -18.30 9.27
C ILE A 67 1.34 -17.64 10.43
N PHE A 68 1.70 -16.37 10.24
CA PHE A 68 2.31 -15.52 11.26
C PHE A 68 1.27 -15.04 12.27
N ASN A 69 1.67 -14.83 13.53
CA ASN A 69 0.87 -14.07 14.48
C ASN A 69 0.96 -12.55 14.20
N ALA A 70 0.21 -11.73 14.95
CA ALA A 70 0.18 -10.28 14.74
C ALA A 70 1.56 -9.61 14.93
N GLU A 71 2.36 -10.08 15.90
CA GLU A 71 3.70 -9.58 16.15
C GLU A 71 4.64 -9.93 14.98
N GLU A 72 4.67 -11.20 14.58
CA GLU A 72 5.45 -11.69 13.44
C GLU A 72 5.10 -10.97 12.13
N GLY A 73 3.80 -10.78 11.87
CA GLY A 73 3.31 -10.06 10.69
C GLY A 73 3.62 -8.57 10.72
N SER A 74 3.66 -7.95 11.91
CA SER A 74 3.97 -6.51 12.05
C SER A 74 5.45 -6.18 11.78
N ARG A 75 6.33 -7.18 11.85
CA ARG A 75 7.78 -7.01 11.72
C ARG A 75 8.20 -6.28 10.45
N SER A 76 7.62 -6.64 9.30
CA SER A 76 7.96 -5.99 8.01
C SER A 76 7.49 -4.54 7.95
N THR A 77 6.36 -4.20 8.57
CA THR A 77 5.89 -2.82 8.69
C THR A 77 6.79 -2.01 9.60
N LEU A 78 7.18 -2.57 10.76
CA LEU A 78 8.10 -1.91 11.67
C LEU A 78 9.45 -1.66 10.99
N PHE A 79 10.01 -2.68 10.35
CA PHE A 79 11.24 -2.57 9.55
C PHE A 79 11.12 -1.48 8.47
N ALA A 80 10.05 -1.49 7.67
CA ALA A 80 9.79 -0.49 6.64
C ALA A 80 9.69 0.94 7.19
N ALA A 81 9.18 1.12 8.41
CA ALA A 81 8.98 2.43 9.01
C ALA A 81 10.20 2.97 9.76
N THR A 82 11.09 2.11 10.26
CA THR A 82 12.15 2.52 11.19
C THR A 82 13.57 2.26 10.73
N ASP A 83 13.78 1.32 9.80
CA ASP A 83 15.13 0.95 9.39
C ASP A 83 15.72 2.02 8.43
N PRO A 84 16.89 2.62 8.75
CA PRO A 84 17.50 3.64 7.91
C PRO A 84 17.77 3.19 6.47
N GLN A 85 18.03 1.89 6.26
CA GLN A 85 18.27 1.34 4.92
C GLN A 85 17.08 1.51 3.98
N ILE A 86 15.86 1.65 4.54
CA ILE A 86 14.66 1.87 3.75
C ILE A 86 14.63 3.26 3.14
N SER A 87 15.09 4.28 3.87
CA SER A 87 15.19 5.64 3.34
C SER A 87 16.17 5.69 2.18
N GLU A 88 17.37 5.12 2.37
CA GLU A 88 18.40 5.01 1.33
C GLU A 88 17.88 4.26 0.09
N TYR A 89 17.14 3.17 0.30
CA TYR A 89 16.53 2.41 -0.78
C TYR A 89 15.47 3.22 -1.54
N CYS A 90 14.63 3.98 -0.83
CA CYS A 90 13.63 4.85 -1.46
C CYS A 90 14.27 5.98 -2.28
N GLU A 91 15.35 6.57 -1.79
CA GLU A 91 16.12 7.59 -2.51
C GLU A 91 16.74 7.02 -3.78
N MET A 92 17.33 5.83 -3.71
CA MET A 92 17.87 5.12 -4.87
C MET A 92 16.78 4.85 -5.92
N LEU A 93 15.61 4.31 -5.51
CA LEU A 93 14.50 4.07 -6.45
C LEU A 93 14.00 5.36 -7.12
N LYS A 94 13.98 6.47 -6.37
CA LYS A 94 13.61 7.78 -6.92
C LYS A 94 14.65 8.29 -7.93
N ALA A 95 15.94 8.17 -7.60
CA ALA A 95 17.04 8.61 -8.46
C ALA A 95 17.10 7.81 -9.77
N ASP A 96 16.78 6.51 -9.71
CA ASP A 96 16.74 5.62 -10.88
C ASP A 96 15.43 5.73 -11.69
N ASP A 97 14.52 6.65 -11.31
CA ASP A 97 13.17 6.78 -11.86
C ASP A 97 12.40 5.44 -11.89
N TRP A 98 12.63 4.59 -10.90
CA TRP A 98 12.04 3.25 -10.84
C TRP A 98 10.50 3.33 -10.89
N PRO A 99 9.82 2.47 -11.67
CA PRO A 99 8.37 2.59 -11.91
C PRO A 99 7.51 2.43 -10.66
N VAL A 100 8.01 1.72 -9.65
CA VAL A 100 7.27 1.42 -8.41
C VAL A 100 7.97 2.01 -7.18
N CYS A 101 7.20 2.31 -6.14
CA CYS A 101 7.77 2.63 -4.82
C CYS A 101 8.43 1.39 -4.18
N ALA A 102 9.14 1.59 -3.07
CA ALA A 102 9.75 0.50 -2.33
C ALA A 102 8.67 -0.51 -1.89
N TYR A 103 8.89 -1.80 -2.18
CA TYR A 103 8.01 -2.87 -1.76
C TYR A 103 8.76 -3.89 -0.91
N ILE A 104 8.34 -4.03 0.35
CA ILE A 104 9.03 -4.82 1.37
C ILE A 104 8.26 -6.10 1.67
N SER A 105 8.93 -7.24 1.61
CA SER A 105 8.34 -8.53 1.93
C SER A 105 8.26 -8.78 3.44
N HIS A 106 7.52 -9.83 3.82
CA HIS A 106 7.43 -10.32 5.19
C HIS A 106 8.78 -10.74 5.78
N ASP A 107 9.77 -11.02 4.92
CA ASP A 107 11.15 -11.32 5.30
C ASP A 107 11.99 -10.08 5.58
N CYS A 108 11.39 -8.89 5.60
CA CYS A 108 12.06 -7.61 5.84
C CYS A 108 13.15 -7.34 4.79
N ARG A 109 12.80 -7.57 3.53
CA ARG A 109 13.69 -7.35 2.38
C ARG A 109 12.94 -6.68 1.24
N PRO A 110 13.61 -5.86 0.42
CA PRO A 110 13.07 -5.43 -0.85
C PRO A 110 12.65 -6.63 -1.71
N THR A 111 11.51 -6.50 -2.36
CA THR A 111 10.99 -7.51 -3.28
C THR A 111 10.30 -6.83 -4.46
N ASN A 112 10.23 -7.52 -5.59
CA ASN A 112 9.59 -6.98 -6.78
C ASN A 112 8.06 -7.07 -6.65
N ALA A 113 7.40 -5.99 -7.03
CA ALA A 113 5.95 -5.99 -7.24
C ALA A 113 5.57 -6.86 -8.46
N SER A 114 4.27 -7.09 -8.66
CA SER A 114 3.80 -7.80 -9.85
C SER A 114 4.09 -7.02 -11.14
N GLU A 115 4.14 -7.69 -12.29
CA GLU A 115 4.38 -7.03 -13.57
C GLU A 115 3.31 -5.96 -13.87
N GLU A 116 2.06 -6.21 -13.49
CA GLU A 116 0.97 -5.25 -13.66
C GLU A 116 1.25 -3.96 -12.89
N ALA A 117 1.77 -4.05 -11.66
CA ALA A 117 2.09 -2.88 -10.84
C ALA A 117 3.20 -2.01 -11.43
N HIS A 118 4.02 -2.55 -12.34
CA HIS A 118 5.05 -1.78 -13.07
C HIS A 118 4.48 -0.99 -14.26
N ASN A 119 3.20 -1.14 -14.59
CA ASN A 119 2.56 -0.39 -15.66
C ASN A 119 2.28 1.07 -15.22
N ILE A 120 3.18 1.97 -15.60
CA ILE A 120 3.11 3.40 -15.25
C ILE A 120 1.83 4.05 -15.76
N GLU A 121 1.40 3.74 -17.00
CA GLU A 121 0.19 4.34 -17.58
C GLU A 121 -1.07 3.97 -16.75
N THR A 122 -1.16 2.70 -16.35
CA THR A 122 -2.24 2.22 -15.48
C THR A 122 -2.16 2.84 -14.10
N SER A 123 -0.94 3.04 -13.58
CA SER A 123 -0.72 3.68 -12.29
C SER A 123 -1.23 5.12 -12.26
N TYR A 124 -1.00 5.89 -13.33
CA TYR A 124 -1.59 7.23 -13.48
C TYR A 124 -3.12 7.20 -13.53
N LYS A 125 -3.72 6.24 -14.25
CA LYS A 125 -5.19 6.09 -14.28
C LYS A 125 -5.74 5.76 -12.89
N VAL A 126 -5.08 4.87 -12.15
CA VAL A 126 -5.43 4.53 -10.75
C VAL A 126 -5.33 5.77 -9.87
N TRP A 127 -4.26 6.55 -9.99
CA TRP A 127 -4.07 7.82 -9.27
C TRP A 127 -5.22 8.80 -9.52
N GLU A 128 -5.47 9.14 -10.79
CA GLU A 128 -6.50 10.11 -11.18
C GLU A 128 -7.89 9.68 -10.74
N LYS A 129 -8.25 8.40 -10.96
CA LYS A 129 -9.53 7.86 -10.52
C LYS A 129 -9.66 7.82 -9.01
N THR A 130 -8.60 7.49 -8.29
CA THR A 130 -8.62 7.50 -6.83
C THR A 130 -8.90 8.92 -6.31
N LEU A 131 -8.17 9.92 -6.80
CA LEU A 131 -8.38 11.32 -6.40
C LEU A 131 -9.79 11.82 -6.76
N GLU A 132 -10.28 11.52 -7.97
CA GLU A 132 -11.65 11.83 -8.39
C GLU A 132 -12.70 11.22 -7.45
N LEU A 133 -12.54 9.95 -7.10
CA LEU A 133 -13.45 9.21 -6.23
C LEU A 133 -13.46 9.74 -4.79
N VAL A 134 -12.32 10.18 -4.27
CA VAL A 134 -12.23 10.80 -2.93
C VAL A 134 -12.48 12.32 -2.95
N GLY A 135 -12.73 12.90 -4.13
CA GLY A 135 -13.12 14.30 -4.27
C GLY A 135 -11.97 15.29 -4.17
N LEU A 136 -10.74 14.87 -4.47
CA LEU A 136 -9.54 15.69 -4.51
C LEU A 136 -9.17 16.05 -5.96
N PRO A 137 -8.56 17.22 -6.20
CA PRO A 137 -8.07 17.57 -7.53
C PRO A 137 -6.80 16.77 -7.89
N SER A 138 -6.52 16.60 -9.18
CA SER A 138 -5.41 15.76 -9.69
C SER A 138 -4.01 16.30 -9.37
N ASP A 139 -3.91 17.59 -9.04
CA ASP A 139 -2.72 18.34 -8.64
C ASP A 139 -2.66 18.53 -7.11
N ALA A 140 -3.43 17.76 -6.33
CA ALA A 140 -3.54 17.96 -4.90
C ALA A 140 -2.21 17.84 -4.16
N VAL A 141 -1.33 16.93 -4.59
CA VAL A 141 -0.04 16.75 -3.94
C VAL A 141 0.84 17.98 -4.13
N GLU A 142 0.94 18.47 -5.37
CA GLU A 142 1.73 19.64 -5.73
C GLU A 142 1.28 20.86 -4.95
N ARG A 143 -0.03 21.12 -4.93
CA ARG A 143 -0.62 22.25 -4.20
C ARG A 143 -0.43 22.15 -2.69
N LEU A 144 -0.52 20.95 -2.10
CA LEU A 144 -0.25 20.75 -0.68
C LEU A 144 1.22 20.99 -0.32
N ILE A 145 2.15 20.58 -1.21
CA ILE A 145 3.58 20.84 -1.02
C ILE A 145 3.87 22.35 -1.06
N GLU A 146 3.19 23.08 -1.94
CA GLU A 146 3.27 24.54 -2.04
C GLU A 146 2.61 25.28 -0.86
N GLY A 147 1.98 24.53 0.06
CA GLY A 147 1.33 25.07 1.25
C GLY A 147 -0.08 25.62 1.00
N GLU A 148 -0.71 25.27 -0.12
CA GLU A 148 -2.07 25.68 -0.42
C GLU A 148 -3.10 24.87 0.37
N GLU A 149 -4.23 25.52 0.70
CA GLU A 149 -5.40 24.82 1.22
C GLU A 149 -6.20 24.17 0.08
N ILE A 150 -6.54 22.89 0.26
CA ILE A 150 -7.33 22.14 -0.72
C ILE A 150 -8.72 21.83 -0.17
N LYS A 151 -9.74 22.26 -0.91
CA LYS A 151 -11.12 21.89 -0.62
C LYS A 151 -11.44 20.52 -1.22
N CYS A 152 -11.62 19.52 -0.35
CA CYS A 152 -12.18 18.24 -0.75
C CYS A 152 -13.68 18.37 -1.03
N ARG A 153 -14.16 17.81 -2.15
CA ARG A 153 -15.58 17.85 -2.55
C ARG A 153 -16.51 17.30 -1.47
N TYR A 154 -16.08 16.27 -0.75
CA TYR A 154 -16.84 15.60 0.29
C TYR A 154 -16.43 16.04 1.71
N GLY A 155 -15.47 16.95 1.84
CA GLY A 155 -15.14 17.55 3.12
C GLY A 155 -16.34 18.35 3.62
N ASN A 156 -16.82 18.03 4.82
CA ASN A 156 -17.88 18.78 5.46
C ASN A 156 -17.52 20.28 5.44
N SER A 157 -18.31 21.07 4.71
CA SER A 157 -18.43 22.50 5.00
C SER A 157 -19.26 22.59 6.28
N GLN A 158 -18.65 22.34 7.44
CA GLN A 158 -19.29 22.58 8.73
C GLN A 158 -18.71 23.85 9.34
N GLU A 159 -19.53 24.89 9.22
CA GLU A 159 -19.67 26.14 10.01
C GLU A 159 -18.45 27.04 10.22
#